data_AF-A0A382UM04-F1
#
_entry.id   AF-A0A382UM04-F1
#
_cell.length_a   1.000
_cell.length_b   1.000
_cell.length_c   1.000
_cell.angle_alpha   90.00
_cell.angle_beta   90.00
_cell.angle_gamma   90.00
#
_symmetry.space_group_name_H-M   'P 1'
#
loop_
_entity.id
_entity.type
_entity.pdbx_description
1 polymer ?
#
loop_
_entity_poly.entity_id
_entity_poly.type
_entity_poly.pdbx_seq_one_letter_code
_entity_poly.pdbx_strand_id
1 'polypeptide(L)'
;TKGHKHDNSEICIGMIFLPRDNFNVQEDCKTIVEKELTKSDFKIYGWRQVPINTKVLGEKANSNRPEITQVLFKHNDKNLVDKDLERKLYEIRRKIEKETIKNNLEGFYICSLSSKSIIYKGMFLAEALSNFYTDLNDERFISRYAIFHQRFSTNTFPSWDLAQPFRAIAHNGEINTFKGNCNWMKVHEDEIESPLFEDIENLKPVIQPGASDSAALDNVFELLNISGQPAPLAKLMLIPDAWSKKNKILPRDHQKLFNFLNSTMEPWDGPAAIAATDNEWVIAANDRNGLR
;
A
#
# COMPACT_ATOMS: atom_id res chain seq x y z
N THR A 1 -3.59 2.76 36.15
CA THR A 1 -3.43 2.50 34.69
C THR A 1 -4.76 2.72 34.00
N LYS A 2 -4.96 3.89 33.38
CA LYS A 2 -6.12 4.14 32.51
C LYS A 2 -5.84 3.42 31.18
N GLY A 3 -6.23 2.15 31.09
CA GLY A 3 -6.09 1.34 29.88
C GLY A 3 -7.45 0.94 29.33
N HIS A 4 -7.53 0.71 28.02
CA HIS A 4 -8.71 0.10 27.40
C HIS A 4 -8.69 -1.42 27.66
N LYS A 5 -9.86 -2.00 27.94
CA LYS A 5 -10.01 -3.46 27.93
C LYS A 5 -10.16 -3.93 26.48
N HIS A 6 -9.33 -4.88 26.07
CA HIS A 6 -9.49 -5.56 24.79
C HIS A 6 -10.76 -6.41 24.83
N ASP A 7 -11.63 -6.26 23.83
CA ASP A 7 -12.94 -6.93 23.75
C ASP A 7 -13.05 -7.88 22.56
N ASN A 8 -11.90 -8.40 22.12
CA ASN A 8 -11.74 -9.37 21.03
C ASN A 8 -12.21 -8.90 19.65
N SER A 9 -12.39 -7.59 19.46
CA SER A 9 -12.55 -7.01 18.12
C SER A 9 -11.21 -6.95 17.40
N GLU A 10 -11.24 -7.03 16.07
CA GLU A 10 -10.07 -6.77 15.23
C GLU A 10 -9.52 -5.35 15.48
N ILE A 11 -8.22 -5.26 15.76
CA ILE A 11 -7.53 -3.98 15.97
C ILE A 11 -6.98 -3.54 14.62
N CYS A 12 -7.30 -2.30 14.24
CA CYS A 12 -6.76 -1.67 13.05
C CYS A 12 -5.59 -0.75 13.44
N ILE A 13 -4.57 -0.70 12.58
CA ILE A 13 -3.41 0.18 12.77
C ILE A 13 -3.17 0.99 11.49
N GLY A 14 -3.04 2.30 11.65
CA GLY A 14 -2.51 3.20 10.62
C GLY A 14 -1.06 3.52 10.91
N MET A 15 -0.14 3.12 10.05
CA MET A 15 1.27 3.53 10.11
C MET A 15 1.47 4.78 9.24
N ILE A 16 1.71 5.91 9.88
CA ILE A 16 1.61 7.24 9.25
C ILE A 16 2.90 8.02 9.45
N PHE A 17 3.39 8.58 8.35
CA PHE A 17 4.40 9.62 8.32
C PHE A 17 3.71 10.97 8.36
N LEU A 18 4.06 11.77 9.36
CA LEU A 18 3.58 13.12 9.56
C LEU A 18 4.73 14.12 9.35
N PRO A 19 4.42 15.39 9.04
CA PRO A 19 5.42 16.46 9.05
C PRO A 19 6.05 16.58 10.43
N ARG A 20 7.39 16.53 10.49
CA ARG A 20 8.11 16.58 11.77
C ARG A 20 8.27 18.00 12.30
N ASP A 21 8.57 18.94 11.41
CA ASP A 21 9.04 20.28 11.79
C ASP A 21 7.91 21.33 11.75
N ASN A 22 6.65 20.92 11.53
CA ASN A 22 5.46 21.79 11.52
C ASN A 22 4.31 21.18 12.33
N PHE A 23 4.20 21.58 13.60
CA PHE A 23 3.19 21.05 14.53
C PHE A 23 1.75 21.37 14.14
N ASN A 24 1.48 22.51 13.50
CA ASN A 24 0.13 22.86 13.06
C ASN A 24 -0.33 21.92 11.95
N VAL A 25 0.50 21.73 10.92
CA VAL A 25 0.21 20.78 9.82
C VAL A 25 0.13 19.35 10.35
N GLN A 26 0.97 19.00 11.33
CA GLN A 26 0.88 17.69 11.99
C GLN A 26 -0.50 17.47 12.65
N GLU A 27 -1.02 18.47 13.37
CA GLU A 27 -2.31 18.38 14.04
C GLU A 27 -3.48 18.40 13.06
N ASP A 28 -3.39 19.19 11.98
CA ASP A 28 -4.37 19.18 10.88
C ASP A 28 -4.44 17.80 10.22
N CYS A 29 -3.29 17.17 9.96
CA CYS A 29 -3.21 15.81 9.43
C CYS A 29 -3.91 14.80 10.37
N LYS A 30 -3.64 14.85 11.67
CA LYS A 30 -4.28 13.97 12.66
C LYS A 30 -5.79 14.21 12.71
N THR A 31 -6.21 15.48 12.70
CA THR A 31 -7.62 15.87 12.72
C THR A 31 -8.37 15.28 11.52
N ILE A 32 -7.80 15.31 10.32
CA ILE A 32 -8.40 14.68 9.14
C ILE A 32 -8.53 13.16 9.33
N VAL A 33 -7.48 12.50 9.80
CA VAL A 33 -7.50 11.04 10.06
C VAL A 33 -8.58 10.70 11.08
N GLU A 34 -8.63 11.40 12.21
CA GLU A 34 -9.61 11.15 13.28
C GLU A 34 -11.05 11.42 12.81
N LYS A 35 -11.25 12.50 12.04
CA LYS A 35 -12.54 12.86 11.46
C LYS A 35 -13.08 11.79 10.54
N GLU A 36 -12.27 11.29 9.59
CA GLU A 36 -12.72 10.27 8.63
C GLU A 36 -12.94 8.90 9.29
N LEU A 37 -12.12 8.54 10.28
CA LEU A 37 -12.36 7.35 11.11
C LEU A 37 -13.66 7.45 11.90
N THR A 38 -13.89 8.58 12.60
CA THR A 38 -15.07 8.77 13.45
C THR A 38 -16.36 8.83 12.62
N LYS A 39 -16.35 9.51 11.48
CA LYS A 39 -17.47 9.51 10.52
C LYS A 39 -17.85 8.12 10.04
N SER A 40 -16.87 7.22 9.97
CA SER A 40 -17.03 5.85 9.46
C SER A 40 -17.30 4.83 10.57
N ASP A 41 -17.72 5.29 11.76
CA ASP A 41 -18.06 4.49 12.95
C ASP A 41 -16.88 3.68 13.54
N PHE A 42 -15.66 4.21 13.40
CA PHE A 42 -14.49 3.69 14.11
C PHE A 42 -14.28 4.40 15.45
N LYS A 43 -13.95 3.61 16.46
CA LYS A 43 -13.47 4.08 17.76
C LYS A 43 -11.96 4.12 17.78
N ILE A 44 -11.42 5.29 18.11
CA ILE A 44 -9.98 5.52 18.21
C ILE A 44 -9.53 5.24 19.65
N TYR A 45 -8.49 4.41 19.80
CA TYR A 45 -7.82 4.18 21.08
C TYR A 45 -6.81 5.29 21.37
N GLY A 46 -6.12 5.76 20.32
CA GLY A 46 -5.24 6.90 20.39
C GLY A 46 -4.06 6.77 19.44
N TRP A 47 -3.20 7.79 19.50
CA TRP A 47 -1.95 7.85 18.77
C TRP A 47 -0.80 7.28 19.61
N ARG A 48 0.10 6.57 18.94
CA ARG A 48 1.33 6.00 19.48
C ARG A 48 2.49 6.53 18.65
N GLN A 49 3.41 7.24 19.27
CA GLN A 49 4.70 7.53 18.64
C GLN A 49 5.48 6.22 18.50
N VAL A 50 5.99 5.94 17.31
CA VAL A 50 6.74 4.69 17.07
C VAL A 50 8.14 4.83 17.68
N PRO A 51 8.59 3.88 18.52
CA PRO A 51 9.91 3.96 19.13
C PRO A 51 10.99 3.69 18.09
N ILE A 52 11.76 4.74 17.79
CA ILE A 52 12.82 4.71 16.78
C ILE A 52 14.19 5.05 17.38
N ASN A 53 15.24 4.46 16.83
CA ASN A 53 16.62 4.82 17.13
C ASN A 53 17.23 5.59 15.96
N THR A 54 17.27 6.91 16.05
CA THR A 54 17.78 7.75 14.96
C THR A 54 19.31 7.70 14.78
N LYS A 55 20.05 7.11 15.72
CA LYS A 55 21.52 7.03 15.66
C LYS A 55 22.04 6.20 14.48
N VAL A 56 21.19 5.35 13.90
CA VAL A 56 21.54 4.53 12.72
C VAL A 56 21.32 5.25 11.40
N LEU A 57 20.72 6.45 11.43
CA LEU A 57 20.47 7.24 10.22
C LEU A 57 21.69 8.11 9.88
N GLY A 58 22.00 8.20 8.59
CA GLY A 58 22.86 9.27 8.08
C GLY A 58 22.17 10.64 8.16
N GLU A 59 22.95 11.72 8.17
CA GLU A 59 22.43 13.09 8.35
C GLU A 59 21.31 13.45 7.37
N LYS A 60 21.46 13.13 6.08
CA LYS A 60 20.44 13.39 5.04
C LYS A 60 19.13 12.63 5.26
N ALA A 61 19.22 11.37 5.71
CA ALA A 61 18.03 10.58 6.01
C ALA A 61 17.31 11.14 7.24
N ASN A 62 18.09 11.54 8.26
CA ASN A 62 17.54 12.14 9.47
C ASN A 62 16.98 13.55 9.24
N SER A 63 17.58 14.38 8.37
CA SER A 63 17.06 15.73 8.07
C SER A 63 15.66 15.66 7.47
N ASN A 64 15.45 14.73 6.54
CA ASN A 64 14.18 14.52 5.84
C ASN A 64 13.25 13.51 6.53
N ARG A 65 13.58 13.09 7.77
CA ARG A 65 12.81 12.07 8.49
C ARG A 65 11.44 12.63 8.89
N PRO A 66 10.33 11.93 8.57
CA PRO A 66 9.01 12.28 9.05
C PRO A 66 8.86 11.98 10.54
N GLU A 67 7.83 12.53 11.16
CA GLU A 67 7.38 12.04 12.44
C GLU A 67 6.57 10.76 12.24
N ILE A 68 7.03 9.65 12.84
CA ILE A 68 6.50 8.32 12.57
C ILE A 68 5.55 7.94 13.69
N THR A 69 4.28 7.82 13.36
CA THR A 69 3.22 7.58 14.33
C THR A 69 2.31 6.45 13.89
N GLN A 70 1.71 5.79 14.87
CA GLN A 70 0.63 4.84 14.68
C GLN A 70 -0.65 5.42 15.25
N VAL A 71 -1.76 5.25 14.54
CA VAL A 71 -3.10 5.41 15.11
C VAL A 71 -3.68 4.01 15.33
N LEU A 72 -4.13 3.74 16.55
CA LEU A 72 -4.79 2.49 16.91
C LEU A 72 -6.28 2.74 17.05
N PHE A 73 -7.08 1.91 16.39
CA PHE A 73 -8.52 2.10 16.33
C PHE A 73 -9.21 0.77 16.02
N LYS A 74 -10.54 0.75 16.12
CA LYS A 74 -11.36 -0.41 15.76
C LYS A 74 -12.73 0.02 15.26
N HIS A 75 -13.39 -0.83 14.50
CA HIS A 75 -14.78 -0.59 14.12
C HIS A 75 -15.73 -0.88 15.30
N ASN A 76 -16.83 -0.15 15.43
CA ASN A 76 -17.81 -0.38 16.50
C ASN A 76 -18.67 -1.64 16.24
N ASP A 77 -19.00 -1.94 14.98
CA ASP A 77 -19.58 -3.24 14.59
C ASP A 77 -18.49 -4.32 14.52
N LYS A 78 -18.64 -5.36 15.34
CA LYS A 78 -17.72 -6.51 15.43
C LYS A 78 -17.88 -7.51 14.27
N ASN A 79 -18.96 -7.41 13.51
CA ASN A 79 -19.20 -8.30 12.38
C ASN A 79 -18.49 -7.82 11.10
N LEU A 80 -18.03 -6.56 11.07
CA LEU A 80 -17.21 -6.04 9.99
C LEU A 80 -15.77 -6.54 10.14
N VAL A 81 -15.44 -7.60 9.40
CA VAL A 81 -14.15 -8.29 9.47
C VAL A 81 -13.58 -8.56 8.08
N ASP A 82 -12.35 -9.04 8.04
CA ASP A 82 -11.66 -9.53 6.83
C ASP A 82 -11.76 -8.54 5.65
N LYS A 83 -12.10 -9.01 4.44
CA LYS A 83 -12.11 -8.18 3.22
C LYS A 83 -13.07 -7.00 3.30
N ASP A 84 -14.18 -7.11 4.02
CA ASP A 84 -15.13 -6.00 4.15
C ASP A 84 -14.58 -4.89 5.05
N LEU A 85 -13.88 -5.26 6.13
CA LEU A 85 -13.14 -4.31 6.96
C LEU A 85 -12.01 -3.65 6.15
N GLU A 86 -11.19 -4.44 5.47
CA GLU A 86 -10.08 -3.92 4.65
C GLU A 86 -10.57 -2.99 3.53
N ARG A 87 -11.72 -3.28 2.91
CA ARG A 87 -12.33 -2.40 1.90
C ARG A 87 -12.75 -1.05 2.47
N LYS A 88 -13.37 -1.05 3.65
CA LYS A 88 -13.75 0.18 4.35
C LYS A 88 -12.52 1.00 4.74
N LEU A 89 -11.45 0.34 5.21
CA LEU A 89 -10.18 1.00 5.52
C LEU A 89 -9.50 1.59 4.28
N TYR A 90 -9.56 0.89 3.14
CA TYR A 90 -9.10 1.40 1.86
C TYR A 90 -9.83 2.70 1.48
N GLU A 91 -11.18 2.70 1.47
CA GLU A 91 -11.97 3.90 1.17
C GLU A 91 -11.64 5.07 2.10
N ILE A 92 -11.53 4.81 3.41
CA ILE A 92 -11.16 5.82 4.40
C ILE A 92 -9.78 6.39 4.10
N ARG A 93 -8.78 5.54 3.80
CA ARG A 93 -7.43 5.99 3.42
C ARG A 93 -7.49 6.91 2.21
N ARG A 94 -8.29 6.57 1.18
CA ARG A 94 -8.46 7.40 -0.02
C ARG A 94 -9.11 8.75 0.30
N LYS A 95 -10.13 8.77 1.16
CA LYS A 95 -10.76 10.02 1.64
C LYS A 95 -9.77 10.90 2.39
N ILE A 96 -8.96 10.31 3.28
CA ILE A 96 -7.90 11.03 4.02
C ILE A 96 -6.86 11.60 3.05
N GLU A 97 -6.34 10.78 2.12
CA GLU A 97 -5.35 11.20 1.11
C GLU A 97 -5.87 12.40 0.31
N LYS A 98 -7.13 12.36 -0.14
CA LYS A 98 -7.77 13.46 -0.87
C LYS A 98 -7.89 14.74 -0.06
N GLU A 99 -8.37 14.64 1.17
CA GLU A 99 -8.53 15.83 2.02
C GLU A 99 -7.17 16.42 2.38
N THR A 100 -6.13 15.62 2.61
CA THR A 100 -4.75 16.10 2.80
C THR A 100 -4.24 16.87 1.57
N ILE A 101 -4.44 16.35 0.36
CA ILE A 101 -4.03 17.02 -0.88
C ILE A 101 -4.80 18.34 -1.05
N LYS A 102 -6.12 18.31 -0.87
CA LYS A 102 -6.99 19.50 -0.99
C LYS A 102 -6.62 20.61 -0.01
N ASN A 103 -6.17 20.25 1.20
CA ASN A 103 -5.71 21.20 2.21
C ASN A 103 -4.22 21.55 2.08
N ASN A 104 -3.51 21.07 1.04
CA ASN A 104 -2.08 21.29 0.80
C ASN A 104 -1.19 20.91 2.01
N LEU A 105 -1.52 19.81 2.69
CA LEU A 105 -0.76 19.33 3.83
C LEU A 105 0.43 18.47 3.36
N GLU A 106 1.55 19.13 3.05
CA GLU A 106 2.78 18.48 2.60
C GLU A 106 3.41 17.63 3.71
N GLY A 107 4.14 16.56 3.32
CA GLY A 107 4.87 15.70 4.26
C GLY A 107 4.02 14.66 4.99
N PHE A 108 2.76 14.48 4.57
CA PHE A 108 1.86 13.45 5.07
C PHE A 108 1.85 12.21 4.16
N TYR A 109 2.00 11.02 4.73
CA TYR A 109 1.92 9.76 3.98
C TYR A 109 1.46 8.59 4.85
N ILE A 110 0.49 7.82 4.37
CA ILE A 110 0.00 6.60 5.04
C ILE A 110 0.72 5.40 4.43
N CYS A 111 1.63 4.79 5.20
CA CYS A 111 2.34 3.58 4.78
C CYS A 111 1.40 2.39 4.67
N SER A 112 0.59 2.16 5.71
CA SER A 112 -0.45 1.14 5.75
C SER A 112 -1.60 1.62 6.64
N LEU A 113 -2.83 1.22 6.30
CA LEU A 113 -4.02 1.40 7.14
C LEU A 113 -4.85 0.13 7.03
N SER A 114 -4.67 -0.80 7.96
CA SER A 114 -5.17 -2.18 7.82
C SER A 114 -5.34 -2.83 9.20
N SER A 115 -6.16 -3.89 9.24
CA SER A 115 -6.26 -4.84 10.36
C SER A 115 -5.39 -6.09 10.15
N LYS A 116 -4.92 -6.34 8.93
CA LYS A 116 -4.19 -7.57 8.55
C LYS A 116 -2.70 -7.36 8.28
N SER A 117 -2.29 -6.15 7.90
CA SER A 117 -0.89 -5.86 7.56
C SER A 117 -0.40 -4.53 8.13
N ILE A 118 0.91 -4.44 8.35
CA ILE A 118 1.58 -3.22 8.79
C ILE A 118 2.95 -3.10 8.12
N ILE A 119 3.30 -1.90 7.66
CA ILE A 119 4.52 -1.66 6.88
C ILE A 119 5.50 -0.81 7.68
N TYR A 120 6.60 -1.43 8.11
CA TYR A 120 7.76 -0.75 8.67
C TYR A 120 8.80 -0.50 7.58
N LYS A 121 8.87 0.74 7.10
CA LYS A 121 9.81 1.16 6.03
C LYS A 121 10.49 2.47 6.36
N GLY A 122 11.56 2.80 5.65
CA GLY A 122 12.25 4.08 5.81
C GLY A 122 13.56 4.17 5.03
N MET A 123 14.29 5.25 5.27
CA MET A 123 15.56 5.57 4.60
C MET A 123 16.77 5.17 5.44
N PHE A 124 17.01 3.86 5.55
CA PHE A 124 18.17 3.30 6.26
C PHE A 124 18.67 2.06 5.52
N LEU A 125 19.89 1.60 5.85
CA LEU A 125 20.41 0.34 5.34
C LEU A 125 19.51 -0.81 5.81
N ALA A 126 19.29 -1.82 4.96
CA ALA A 126 18.40 -2.93 5.28
C ALA A 126 18.79 -3.65 6.59
N GLU A 127 20.09 -3.82 6.83
CA GLU A 127 20.64 -4.38 8.07
C GLU A 127 20.35 -3.56 9.33
N ALA A 128 20.01 -2.27 9.18
CA ALA A 128 19.68 -1.38 10.28
C ALA A 128 18.16 -1.34 10.58
N LEU A 129 17.33 -2.09 9.86
CA LEU A 129 15.86 -2.05 10.00
C LEU A 129 15.40 -2.29 11.45
N SER A 130 15.83 -3.39 12.07
CA SER A 130 15.45 -3.75 13.44
C SER A 130 16.14 -2.86 14.48
N ASN A 131 17.29 -2.28 14.15
CA ASN A 131 17.96 -1.32 15.01
C ASN A 131 17.23 0.03 15.00
N PHE A 132 16.71 0.46 13.85
CA PHE A 132 15.92 1.68 13.71
C PHE A 132 14.54 1.51 14.34
N TYR A 133 13.77 0.49 13.95
CA TYR A 133 12.45 0.19 14.49
C TYR A 133 12.53 -0.86 15.59
N THR A 134 12.62 -0.39 16.83
CA THR A 134 12.82 -1.27 18.00
C THR A 134 11.65 -2.25 18.24
N ASP A 135 10.45 -1.92 17.76
CA ASP A 135 9.27 -2.80 17.78
C ASP A 135 9.55 -4.17 17.13
N LEU A 136 10.42 -4.21 16.11
CA LEU A 136 10.72 -5.45 15.37
C LEU A 136 11.57 -6.44 16.16
N ASN A 137 12.16 -6.03 17.29
CA ASN A 137 12.89 -6.93 18.18
C ASN A 137 11.99 -7.52 19.28
N ASP A 138 10.72 -7.11 19.36
CA ASP A 138 9.78 -7.61 20.35
C ASP A 138 9.31 -9.02 19.96
N GLU A 139 9.32 -9.96 20.91
CA GLU A 139 8.90 -11.36 20.69
C GLU A 139 7.42 -11.49 20.28
N ARG A 140 6.60 -10.46 20.55
CA ARG A 140 5.20 -10.40 20.14
C ARG A 140 5.03 -10.03 18.67
N PHE A 141 6.10 -9.57 18.00
CA PHE A 141 6.08 -9.26 16.57
C PHE A 141 6.16 -10.55 15.75
N ILE A 142 5.08 -11.33 15.78
CA ILE A 142 4.92 -12.58 15.04
C ILE A 142 4.07 -12.34 13.79
N SER A 143 4.43 -13.00 12.69
CA SER A 143 3.67 -12.94 11.45
C SER A 143 3.73 -14.26 10.70
N ARG A 144 2.66 -14.58 9.97
CA ARG A 144 2.61 -15.73 9.06
C ARG A 144 3.36 -15.48 7.74
N TYR A 145 3.64 -14.21 7.43
CA TYR A 145 4.36 -13.83 6.21
C TYR A 145 5.19 -12.57 6.42
N ALA A 146 6.18 -12.37 5.55
CA ALA A 146 6.96 -11.13 5.48
C ALA A 146 7.27 -10.81 4.02
N ILE A 147 7.20 -9.53 3.68
CA ILE A 147 7.68 -8.98 2.41
C ILE A 147 8.71 -7.91 2.76
N PHE A 148 9.91 -8.04 2.24
CA PHE A 148 11.00 -7.09 2.44
C PHE A 148 11.50 -6.59 1.09
N HIS A 149 12.06 -5.38 1.10
CA HIS A 149 12.61 -4.79 -0.11
C HIS A 149 13.74 -3.82 0.22
N GLN A 150 14.80 -3.86 -0.58
CA GLN A 150 15.84 -2.83 -0.58
C GLN A 150 15.91 -2.20 -1.96
N ARG A 151 15.68 -0.88 -2.01
CA ARG A 151 15.70 -0.13 -3.26
C ARG A 151 17.09 0.43 -3.52
N PHE A 152 17.55 0.31 -4.77
CA PHE A 152 18.62 1.15 -5.29
C PHE A 152 17.97 2.32 -6.05
N SER A 153 18.26 3.56 -5.65
CA SER A 153 17.74 4.75 -6.33
C SER A 153 18.88 5.51 -7.00
N THR A 154 18.65 5.95 -8.23
CA THR A 154 19.52 6.87 -8.96
C THR A 154 19.34 8.32 -8.50
N ASN A 155 18.35 8.61 -7.64
CA ASN A 155 18.11 9.93 -7.09
C ASN A 155 18.99 10.20 -5.86
N THR A 156 19.58 11.39 -5.81
CA THR A 156 20.40 11.86 -4.69
C THR A 156 19.57 12.45 -3.54
N PHE A 157 18.27 12.69 -3.76
CA PHE A 157 17.33 13.19 -2.75
C PHE A 157 16.49 12.05 -2.18
N PRO A 158 16.74 11.65 -0.92
CA PRO A 158 16.01 10.57 -0.28
C PRO A 158 14.58 10.99 0.08
N SER A 159 13.60 10.18 -0.30
CA SER A 159 12.18 10.36 0.06
C SER A 159 11.67 9.11 0.78
N TRP A 160 11.16 9.30 2.00
CA TRP A 160 10.78 8.21 2.92
C TRP A 160 9.55 7.43 2.45
N ASP A 161 8.59 8.12 1.86
CA ASP A 161 7.37 7.57 1.26
C ASP A 161 7.64 6.64 0.07
N LEU A 162 8.70 6.90 -0.70
CA LEU A 162 9.13 6.09 -1.84
C LEU A 162 9.94 4.84 -1.45
N ALA A 163 10.24 4.64 -0.16
CA ALA A 163 10.72 3.36 0.32
C ALA A 163 9.63 2.29 0.14
N GLN A 164 10.03 1.04 0.00
CA GLN A 164 9.16 -0.11 -0.16
C GLN A 164 9.32 -1.08 1.01
N PRO A 165 8.36 -1.98 1.30
CA PRO A 165 7.17 -2.30 0.49
C PRO A 165 6.14 -1.18 0.35
N PHE A 166 5.35 -1.22 -0.72
CA PHE A 166 4.07 -0.52 -0.79
C PHE A 166 2.96 -1.40 -0.19
N ARG A 167 1.69 -0.99 -0.33
CA ARG A 167 0.57 -1.59 0.43
C ARG A 167 0.34 -3.05 0.06
N ALA A 168 0.41 -3.36 -1.22
CA ALA A 168 0.20 -4.69 -1.77
C ALA A 168 1.46 -5.25 -2.43
N ILE A 169 2.38 -4.42 -2.93
CA ILE A 169 3.54 -4.84 -3.73
C ILE A 169 4.89 -4.37 -3.16
N ALA A 170 5.89 -5.24 -3.23
CA ALA A 170 7.29 -4.89 -3.36
C ALA A 170 7.79 -5.26 -4.77
N HIS A 171 8.49 -4.35 -5.43
CA HIS A 171 8.88 -4.45 -6.82
C HIS A 171 10.37 -4.15 -7.02
N ASN A 172 11.09 -5.15 -7.55
CA ASN A 172 12.45 -5.01 -8.02
C ASN A 172 12.46 -4.96 -9.56
N GLY A 173 12.67 -3.77 -10.11
CA GLY A 173 12.56 -3.59 -11.55
C GLY A 173 12.24 -2.16 -11.95
N GLU A 174 11.77 -2.00 -13.19
CA GLU A 174 11.31 -0.74 -13.77
C GLU A 174 10.16 -1.02 -14.75
N ILE A 175 9.03 -0.35 -14.59
CA ILE A 175 7.90 -0.50 -15.52
C ILE A 175 8.07 0.46 -16.70
N ASN A 176 8.54 -0.07 -17.82
CA ASN A 176 8.81 0.69 -19.04
C ASN A 176 7.53 1.24 -19.69
N THR A 177 6.39 0.59 -19.50
CA THR A 177 5.10 1.04 -20.06
C THR A 177 4.36 2.05 -19.16
N PHE A 178 4.98 2.49 -18.05
CA PHE A 178 4.36 3.32 -17.00
C PHE A 178 3.51 4.49 -17.52
N LYS A 179 4.05 5.32 -18.42
CA LYS A 179 3.32 6.48 -18.96
C LYS A 179 2.04 6.08 -19.71
N GLY A 180 2.11 5.00 -20.48
CA GLY A 180 0.95 4.45 -21.19
C GLY A 180 -0.09 3.92 -20.21
N ASN A 181 0.34 3.15 -19.22
CA ASN A 181 -0.55 2.56 -18.22
C ASN A 181 -1.26 3.65 -17.39
N CYS A 182 -0.56 4.72 -17.01
CA CYS A 182 -1.16 5.86 -16.31
C CYS A 182 -2.24 6.56 -17.15
N ASN A 183 -2.07 6.63 -18.47
CA ASN A 183 -3.08 7.22 -19.35
C ASN A 183 -4.28 6.28 -19.53
N TRP A 184 -4.04 4.98 -19.70
CA TRP A 184 -5.11 3.98 -19.73
C TRP A 184 -5.91 3.95 -18.44
N MET A 185 -5.25 4.08 -17.29
CA MET A 185 -5.94 4.11 -16.00
C MET A 185 -6.91 5.30 -15.89
N LYS A 186 -6.61 6.45 -16.50
CA LYS A 186 -7.57 7.57 -16.53
C LYS A 186 -8.83 7.23 -17.32
N VAL A 187 -8.70 6.45 -18.40
CA VAL A 187 -9.84 5.97 -19.19
C VAL A 187 -10.62 4.91 -18.41
N HIS A 188 -9.91 3.93 -17.82
CA HIS A 188 -10.53 2.90 -16.97
C HIS A 188 -11.22 3.49 -15.74
N GLU A 189 -10.73 4.60 -15.20
CA GLU A 189 -11.37 5.33 -14.10
C GLU A 189 -12.71 5.93 -14.51
N ASP A 190 -12.94 6.28 -15.77
CA ASP A 190 -14.25 6.82 -16.20
C ASP A 190 -15.33 5.72 -16.25
N GLU A 191 -14.93 4.47 -16.48
CA GLU A 191 -15.84 3.32 -16.60
C GLU A 191 -15.90 2.42 -15.36
N ILE A 192 -15.12 2.70 -14.32
CA ILE A 192 -15.08 1.86 -13.13
C ILE A 192 -16.39 1.96 -12.32
N GLU A 193 -17.04 0.82 -12.15
CA GLU A 193 -18.24 0.65 -11.31
C GLU A 193 -18.09 -0.64 -10.52
N SER A 194 -18.49 -0.61 -9.24
CA SER A 194 -18.57 -1.83 -8.44
C SER A 194 -19.56 -1.65 -7.29
N PRO A 195 -20.45 -2.62 -7.04
CA PRO A 195 -21.41 -2.58 -5.93
C PRO A 195 -20.74 -2.77 -4.56
N LEU A 196 -19.43 -3.04 -4.53
CA LEU A 196 -18.68 -3.26 -3.29
C LEU A 196 -18.29 -1.95 -2.58
N PHE A 197 -18.33 -0.82 -3.28
CA PHE A 197 -17.92 0.49 -2.76
C PHE A 197 -19.14 1.39 -2.61
N GLU A 198 -19.16 2.21 -1.55
CA GLU A 198 -20.27 3.13 -1.32
C GLU A 198 -20.29 4.25 -2.37
N ASP A 199 -19.11 4.75 -2.71
CA ASP A 199 -18.92 5.82 -3.68
C ASP A 199 -17.55 5.69 -4.34
N ILE A 200 -17.58 5.24 -5.59
CA ILE A 200 -16.40 4.96 -6.41
C ILE A 200 -15.59 6.23 -6.70
N GLU A 201 -16.22 7.41 -6.66
CA GLU A 201 -15.52 8.67 -6.88
C GLU A 201 -14.47 8.89 -5.79
N ASN A 202 -14.67 8.38 -4.57
CA ASN A 202 -13.66 8.42 -3.51
C ASN A 202 -12.37 7.71 -3.87
N LEU A 203 -12.39 6.76 -4.80
CA LEU A 203 -11.21 6.00 -5.19
C LEU A 203 -10.34 6.74 -6.22
N LYS A 204 -10.92 7.66 -6.99
CA LYS A 204 -10.29 8.38 -8.11
C LYS A 204 -9.53 9.65 -7.66
N PRO A 205 -8.37 9.99 -8.25
CA PRO A 205 -7.62 9.21 -9.22
C PRO A 205 -6.91 8.05 -8.52
N VAL A 206 -7.00 6.83 -9.06
CA VAL A 206 -6.39 5.61 -8.50
C VAL A 206 -4.89 5.81 -8.34
N ILE A 207 -4.22 6.26 -9.40
CA ILE A 207 -2.81 6.59 -9.39
C ILE A 207 -2.63 8.04 -8.92
N GLN A 208 -1.99 8.20 -7.77
CA GLN A 208 -1.75 9.53 -7.21
C GLN A 208 -0.74 10.34 -8.04
N PRO A 209 -0.89 11.68 -8.13
CA PRO A 209 0.09 12.54 -8.79
C PRO A 209 1.48 12.36 -8.17
N GLY A 210 2.52 12.28 -9.02
CA GLY A 210 3.90 12.11 -8.56
C GLY A 210 4.28 10.69 -8.11
N ALA A 211 3.39 9.71 -8.25
CA ALA A 211 3.70 8.32 -7.99
C ALA A 211 4.87 7.81 -8.85
N SER A 212 5.80 7.08 -8.22
CA SER A 212 6.76 6.25 -8.96
C SER A 212 6.03 5.14 -9.72
N ASP A 213 6.69 4.56 -10.72
CA ASP A 213 6.19 3.41 -11.49
C ASP A 213 5.67 2.26 -10.61
N SER A 214 6.44 1.91 -9.58
CA SER A 214 6.17 0.86 -8.62
C SER A 214 5.01 1.22 -7.68
N ALA A 215 4.88 2.50 -7.32
CA ALA A 215 3.77 3.00 -6.50
C ALA A 215 2.46 3.02 -7.28
N ALA A 216 2.52 3.36 -8.57
CA ALA A 216 1.35 3.32 -9.44
C ALA A 216 0.88 1.88 -9.69
N LEU A 217 1.82 0.95 -9.92
CA LEU A 217 1.52 -0.47 -9.99
C LEU A 217 0.85 -0.98 -8.70
N ASP A 218 1.38 -0.59 -7.54
CA ASP A 218 0.78 -0.89 -6.23
C ASP A 218 -0.66 -0.36 -6.11
N ASN A 219 -0.93 0.87 -6.53
CA ASN A 219 -2.27 1.45 -6.44
C ASN A 219 -3.30 0.68 -7.26
N VAL A 220 -2.94 0.27 -8.49
CA VAL A 220 -3.84 -0.50 -9.35
C VAL A 220 -3.99 -1.94 -8.83
N PHE A 221 -2.91 -2.57 -8.36
CA PHE A 221 -2.96 -3.91 -7.79
C PHE A 221 -3.80 -3.97 -6.51
N GLU A 222 -3.64 -2.99 -5.62
CA GLU A 222 -4.44 -2.86 -4.40
C GLU A 222 -5.93 -2.67 -4.72
N LEU A 223 -6.27 -1.85 -5.72
CA LEU A 223 -7.65 -1.67 -6.17
C LEU A 223 -8.27 -2.98 -6.69
N LEU A 224 -7.54 -3.75 -7.50
CA LEU A 224 -7.98 -5.07 -7.96
C LEU A 224 -8.21 -6.02 -6.78
N ASN A 225 -7.32 -6.02 -5.78
CA ASN A 225 -7.47 -6.88 -4.61
C ASN A 225 -8.68 -6.52 -3.76
N ILE A 226 -8.86 -5.23 -3.46
CA ILE A 226 -9.96 -4.73 -2.61
C ILE A 226 -11.32 -4.86 -3.33
N SER A 227 -11.32 -4.84 -4.66
CA SER A 227 -12.51 -5.15 -5.49
C SER A 227 -12.80 -6.65 -5.61
N GLY A 228 -12.02 -7.51 -4.95
CA GLY A 228 -12.31 -8.94 -4.79
C GLY A 228 -11.45 -9.88 -5.64
N GLN A 229 -10.53 -9.37 -6.47
CA GLN A 229 -9.61 -10.22 -7.23
C GLN A 229 -8.50 -10.75 -6.31
N PRO A 230 -8.18 -12.05 -6.32
CA PRO A 230 -7.08 -12.56 -5.53
C PRO A 230 -5.73 -12.13 -6.12
N ALA A 231 -4.69 -12.00 -5.29
CA ALA A 231 -3.36 -11.54 -5.71
C ALA A 231 -2.78 -12.27 -6.95
N PRO A 232 -2.91 -13.62 -7.10
CA PRO A 232 -2.49 -14.31 -8.31
C PRO A 232 -3.21 -13.82 -9.58
N LEU A 233 -4.50 -13.49 -9.49
CA LEU A 233 -5.26 -13.00 -10.63
C LEU A 233 -4.91 -11.55 -10.95
N ALA A 234 -4.76 -10.69 -9.93
CA ALA A 234 -4.27 -9.32 -10.12
C ALA A 234 -2.89 -9.29 -10.78
N LYS A 235 -1.99 -10.22 -10.39
CA LYS A 235 -0.71 -10.44 -11.09
C LYS A 235 -0.93 -10.76 -12.56
N LEU A 236 -1.78 -11.73 -12.88
CA LEU A 236 -2.00 -12.12 -14.28
C LEU A 236 -2.68 -11.02 -15.12
N MET A 237 -3.50 -10.17 -14.50
CA MET A 237 -4.11 -9.02 -15.17
C MET A 237 -3.09 -7.94 -15.52
N LEU A 238 -2.21 -7.60 -14.58
CA LEU A 238 -1.27 -6.49 -14.74
C LEU A 238 0.05 -6.93 -15.37
N ILE A 239 0.56 -8.10 -15.01
CA ILE A 239 1.85 -8.65 -15.45
C ILE A 239 1.62 -10.08 -16.02
N PRO A 240 0.93 -10.19 -17.17
CA PRO A 240 0.63 -11.48 -17.79
C PRO A 240 1.90 -12.17 -18.29
N ASP A 241 1.91 -13.50 -18.20
CA ASP A 241 3.02 -14.29 -18.74
C ASP A 241 3.09 -14.21 -20.27
N ALA A 242 4.29 -14.28 -20.83
CA ALA A 242 4.46 -14.45 -22.26
C ALA A 242 4.07 -15.88 -22.67
N TRP A 243 3.12 -16.01 -23.59
CA TRP A 243 2.78 -17.30 -24.17
C TRP A 243 2.62 -17.19 -25.69
N SER A 244 3.07 -18.23 -26.40
CA SER A 244 3.00 -18.30 -27.86
C SER A 244 1.77 -19.10 -28.28
N LYS A 245 0.94 -18.51 -29.16
CA LYS A 245 -0.19 -19.21 -29.82
C LYS A 245 0.25 -20.46 -30.61
N LYS A 246 1.53 -20.58 -30.96
CA LYS A 246 2.09 -21.72 -31.70
C LYS A 246 2.51 -22.88 -30.80
N ASN A 247 2.76 -22.63 -29.51
CA ASN A 247 3.23 -23.67 -28.59
C ASN A 247 2.04 -24.36 -27.91
N LYS A 248 1.87 -25.66 -28.17
CA LYS A 248 0.85 -26.52 -27.53
C LYS A 248 1.12 -26.82 -26.03
N ILE A 249 2.06 -26.12 -25.43
CA ILE A 249 2.51 -26.35 -24.04
C ILE A 249 1.45 -25.88 -23.03
N LEU A 250 0.67 -24.86 -23.39
CA LEU A 250 -0.30 -24.26 -22.46
C LEU A 250 -1.70 -24.89 -22.59
N PRO A 251 -2.33 -25.36 -21.49
CA PRO A 251 -3.70 -25.87 -21.50
C PRO A 251 -4.70 -24.86 -22.08
N ARG A 252 -5.77 -25.37 -22.71
CA ARG A 252 -6.77 -24.52 -23.41
C ARG A 252 -7.45 -23.52 -22.47
N ASP A 253 -7.69 -23.88 -21.22
CA ASP A 253 -8.37 -22.99 -20.27
C ASP A 253 -7.47 -21.85 -19.81
N HIS A 254 -6.15 -22.06 -19.69
CA HIS A 254 -5.20 -20.98 -19.44
C HIS A 254 -5.12 -20.02 -20.63
N GLN A 255 -5.17 -20.53 -21.87
CA GLN A 255 -5.21 -19.67 -23.06
C GLN A 255 -6.47 -18.80 -23.09
N LYS A 256 -7.64 -19.35 -22.72
CA LYS A 256 -8.88 -18.57 -22.61
C LYS A 256 -8.76 -17.49 -21.54
N LEU A 257 -8.23 -17.84 -20.36
CA LEU A 257 -7.98 -16.90 -19.29
C LEU A 257 -7.08 -15.76 -19.76
N PHE A 258 -5.90 -16.05 -20.31
CA PHE A 258 -4.98 -15.00 -20.76
C PHE A 258 -5.55 -14.14 -21.88
N ASN A 259 -6.32 -14.71 -22.82
CA ASN A 259 -7.00 -13.90 -23.84
C ASN A 259 -8.04 -12.96 -23.23
N PHE A 260 -8.78 -13.43 -22.21
CA PHE A 260 -9.74 -12.60 -21.49
C PHE A 260 -9.02 -11.46 -20.75
N LEU A 261 -8.00 -11.75 -19.93
CA LEU A 261 -7.30 -10.73 -19.16
C LEU A 261 -6.62 -9.68 -20.06
N ASN A 262 -5.96 -10.12 -21.15
CA ASN A 262 -5.33 -9.22 -22.11
C ASN A 262 -6.34 -8.35 -22.90
N SER A 263 -7.63 -8.69 -22.89
CA SER A 263 -8.69 -7.87 -23.49
C SER A 263 -9.29 -6.86 -22.51
N THR A 264 -8.98 -6.98 -21.21
CA THR A 264 -9.52 -6.13 -20.15
C THR A 264 -8.51 -5.11 -19.64
N MET A 265 -7.24 -5.47 -19.53
CA MET A 265 -6.20 -4.63 -18.94
C MET A 265 -4.93 -4.67 -19.79
N GLU A 266 -4.35 -3.50 -20.03
CA GLU A 266 -3.07 -3.40 -20.73
C GLU A 266 -1.91 -3.84 -19.80
N PRO A 267 -0.95 -4.64 -20.30
CA PRO A 267 0.17 -5.09 -19.50
C PRO A 267 1.07 -3.95 -18.98
N TRP A 268 1.41 -4.04 -17.70
CA TRP A 268 2.45 -3.28 -17.02
C TRP A 268 3.79 -3.97 -17.26
N ASP A 269 4.42 -3.65 -18.40
CA ASP A 269 5.60 -4.34 -18.92
C ASP A 269 6.90 -3.62 -18.55
N GLY A 270 7.97 -4.40 -18.44
CA GLY A 270 9.28 -3.98 -17.93
C GLY A 270 9.92 -5.08 -17.08
N PRO A 271 11.23 -5.02 -16.80
CA PRO A 271 11.86 -5.94 -15.86
C PRO A 271 11.15 -5.84 -14.51
N ALA A 272 10.66 -6.95 -13.97
CA ALA A 272 9.95 -6.95 -12.70
C ALA A 272 10.09 -8.29 -11.98
N ALA A 273 10.65 -8.26 -10.77
CA ALA A 273 10.41 -9.29 -9.77
C ALA A 273 9.51 -8.67 -8.69
N ILE A 274 8.32 -9.25 -8.50
CA ILE A 274 7.33 -8.76 -7.54
C ILE A 274 7.14 -9.76 -6.40
N ALA A 275 7.06 -9.24 -5.19
CA ALA A 275 6.47 -9.92 -4.04
C ALA A 275 5.19 -9.17 -3.67
N ALA A 276 4.06 -9.87 -3.63
CA ALA A 276 2.76 -9.23 -3.44
C ALA A 276 1.82 -10.00 -2.52
N THR A 277 0.84 -9.30 -1.96
CA THR A 277 -0.18 -9.87 -1.08
C THR A 277 -1.53 -9.16 -1.24
N ASP A 278 -2.62 -9.92 -1.11
CA ASP A 278 -3.99 -9.41 -0.92
C ASP A 278 -4.46 -9.60 0.54
N ASN A 279 -3.51 -9.81 1.45
CA ASN A 279 -3.68 -10.23 2.84
C ASN A 279 -4.23 -11.66 3.04
N GLU A 280 -4.45 -12.45 1.98
CA GLU A 280 -4.81 -13.88 2.03
C GLU A 280 -3.75 -14.76 1.36
N TRP A 281 -3.39 -14.42 0.13
CA TRP A 281 -2.31 -14.97 -0.67
C TRP A 281 -1.06 -14.12 -0.52
N VAL A 282 0.09 -14.80 -0.50
CA VAL A 282 1.40 -14.16 -0.69
C VAL A 282 2.03 -14.80 -1.92
N ILE A 283 2.39 -13.97 -2.89
CA ILE A 283 2.93 -14.42 -4.18
C ILE A 283 4.31 -13.81 -4.42
N ALA A 284 5.12 -14.57 -5.14
CA ALA A 284 6.31 -14.07 -5.82
C ALA A 284 6.14 -14.36 -7.31
N ALA A 285 6.45 -13.39 -8.16
CA ALA A 285 6.29 -13.54 -9.59
C ALA A 285 7.28 -12.68 -10.37
N ASN A 286 7.56 -13.11 -11.60
CA ASN A 286 8.45 -12.41 -12.51
C ASN A 286 7.65 -11.78 -13.65
N ASP A 287 8.30 -10.84 -14.35
CA ASP A 287 7.82 -10.30 -15.60
C ASP A 287 7.80 -11.38 -16.70
N ARG A 288 7.10 -11.06 -17.77
CA ARG A 288 6.83 -11.97 -18.88
C ARG A 288 8.09 -12.52 -19.57
N ASN A 289 9.22 -11.84 -19.45
CA ASN A 289 10.51 -12.20 -20.05
C ASN A 289 11.50 -12.77 -19.01
N GLY A 290 11.15 -12.79 -17.73
CA GLY A 290 12.00 -13.29 -16.65
C GLY A 290 13.30 -12.50 -16.50
N LEU A 291 13.23 -11.18 -16.57
CA LEU A 291 14.42 -10.30 -16.55
C LEU A 291 15.00 -10.11 -15.15
N ARG A 292 14.25 -10.46 -14.09
CA ARG A 292 14.64 -10.38 -12.68
C ARG A 292 14.19 -11.60 -11.90
#